data_AF-A0A370DMF6-F1
#
_entry.id   AF-A0A370DMF6-F1
#
_cell.length_a   1.000
_cell.length_b   1.000
_cell.length_c   1.000
_cell.angle_alpha   90.00
_cell.angle_beta   90.00
_cell.angle_gamma   90.00
#
_symmetry.space_group_name_H-M   'P 1'
#
loop_
_entity.id
_entity.type
_entity.pdbx_description
1 polymer ?
#
loop_
_entity_poly.entity_id
_entity_poly.type
_entity_poly.pdbx_seq_one_letter_code
_entity_poly.pdbx_strand_id
1 'polypeptide(L)'
;MSVLAQKLIDPQGFVIPRMVADEFHTTIKEVAQLTGLSVDAVSKKDRVHSKSSQKRLRDLVMIINRVTPWCGTPFQAFAWYRSEGIPGFGDLTAEALVKQGHADQVMQYIDRIAEGGFA
;
A
#
# COMPACT_ATOMS: atom_id res chain seq x y z
N MET A 1 1.96 -16.20 -4.09
CA MET A 1 1.49 -14.93 -3.48
C MET A 1 1.92 -14.92 -2.03
N SER A 2 2.28 -13.77 -1.47
CA SER A 2 2.61 -13.68 -0.04
C SER A 2 1.36 -13.91 0.82
N VAL A 3 1.57 -14.32 2.07
CA VAL A 3 0.49 -14.56 3.06
C VAL A 3 -0.40 -13.31 3.21
N LEU A 4 0.20 -12.12 3.22
CA LEU A 4 -0.51 -10.85 3.28
C LEU A 4 -1.44 -10.65 2.08
N ALA A 5 -0.93 -10.81 0.86
CA ALA A 5 -1.74 -10.61 -0.34
C ALA A 5 -2.92 -11.60 -0.41
N GLN A 6 -2.70 -12.86 0.02
CA GLN A 6 -3.75 -13.88 0.04
C GLN A 6 -4.88 -13.56 1.04
N LYS A 7 -4.56 -12.87 2.14
CA LYS A 7 -5.57 -12.43 3.13
C LYS A 7 -6.39 -11.24 2.64
N LEU A 8 -5.78 -10.34 1.86
CA LEU A 8 -6.35 -9.04 1.49
C LEU A 8 -7.07 -9.02 0.14
N ILE A 9 -6.84 -10.04 -0.70
CA ILE A 9 -7.37 -10.14 -2.05
C ILE A 9 -8.41 -11.26 -2.12
N ASP A 10 -9.58 -10.97 -2.68
CA ASP A 10 -10.63 -11.95 -2.87
C ASP A 10 -10.32 -12.92 -4.03
N PRO A 11 -11.08 -14.01 -4.20
CA PRO A 11 -10.87 -14.95 -5.30
C PRO A 11 -11.01 -14.35 -6.72
N GLN A 12 -11.64 -13.17 -6.85
CA GLN A 12 -11.80 -12.46 -8.12
C GLN A 12 -10.61 -11.51 -8.40
N GLY A 13 -9.65 -11.41 -7.48
CA GLY A 13 -8.46 -10.58 -7.63
C GLY A 13 -8.64 -9.14 -7.16
N PHE A 14 -9.71 -8.84 -6.43
CA PHE A 14 -9.95 -7.51 -5.87
C PHE A 14 -9.39 -7.37 -4.46
N VAL A 15 -8.67 -6.28 -4.20
CA VAL A 15 -8.29 -5.91 -2.84
C VAL A 15 -9.56 -5.45 -2.11
N ILE A 16 -9.81 -6.03 -0.95
CA ILE A 16 -10.97 -5.72 -0.11
C ILE A 16 -10.55 -4.70 0.96
N PRO A 17 -10.98 -3.42 0.88
CA PRO A 17 -10.50 -2.36 1.78
C PRO A 17 -10.79 -2.63 3.26
N ARG A 18 -11.89 -3.32 3.55
CA ARG A 18 -12.23 -3.72 4.92
C ARG A 18 -11.22 -4.72 5.50
N MET A 19 -10.75 -5.68 4.70
CA MET A 19 -9.73 -6.64 5.15
C MET A 19 -8.39 -5.93 5.38
N VAL A 20 -8.07 -4.91 4.57
CA VAL A 20 -6.89 -4.05 4.80
C VAL A 20 -7.03 -3.28 6.12
N ALA A 21 -8.21 -2.72 6.37
CA ALA A 21 -8.50 -2.00 7.61
C ALA A 21 -8.34 -2.91 8.83
N ASP A 22 -8.92 -4.11 8.76
CA ASP A 22 -8.86 -5.11 9.83
C ASP A 22 -7.43 -5.62 10.07
N GLU A 23 -6.64 -5.86 9.02
CA GLU A 23 -5.24 -6.31 9.12
C GLU A 23 -4.34 -5.30 9.84
N PHE A 24 -4.52 -4.00 9.58
CA PHE A 24 -3.68 -2.95 10.14
C PHE A 24 -4.33 -2.20 11.31
N HIS A 25 -5.39 -2.78 11.91
CA HIS A 25 -6.12 -2.22 13.05
C HIS A 25 -6.52 -0.75 12.84
N THR A 26 -7.06 -0.47 11.66
CA THR A 26 -7.40 0.88 11.20
C THR A 26 -8.83 0.88 10.66
N THR A 27 -9.28 2.02 10.13
CA THR A 27 -10.62 2.18 9.59
C THR A 27 -10.62 2.26 8.07
N ILE A 28 -11.76 1.97 7.43
CA ILE A 28 -11.92 2.17 5.98
C ILE A 28 -11.65 3.63 5.57
N LYS A 29 -11.95 4.59 6.44
CA LYS A 29 -11.66 6.02 6.21
C LYS A 29 -10.15 6.28 6.14
N GLU A 30 -9.39 5.67 7.04
CA GLU A 30 -7.94 5.75 7.01
C GLU A 30 -7.38 5.02 5.80
N VAL A 31 -7.91 3.86 5.40
CA VAL A 31 -7.52 3.20 4.13
C VAL A 31 -7.75 4.10 2.91
N ALA A 32 -8.87 4.83 2.88
CA ALA A 32 -9.13 5.82 1.84
C ALA A 32 -8.04 6.92 1.83
N GLN A 33 -7.73 7.48 3.00
CA GLN A 33 -6.68 8.47 3.16
C GLN A 33 -5.32 7.93 2.70
N LEU A 34 -4.91 6.76 3.17
CA LEU A 34 -3.62 6.12 2.87
C LEU A 34 -3.39 5.90 1.36
N THR A 35 -4.47 5.71 0.61
CA THR A 35 -4.43 5.45 -0.84
C THR A 35 -4.71 6.71 -1.69
N GLY A 36 -5.05 7.83 -1.06
CA GLY A 36 -5.52 9.04 -1.74
C GLY A 36 -6.89 8.88 -2.41
N LEU A 37 -7.68 7.90 -1.98
CA LEU A 37 -9.04 7.66 -2.45
C LEU A 37 -10.06 8.39 -1.58
N SER A 38 -11.25 8.66 -2.15
CA SER A 38 -12.38 9.08 -1.32
C SER A 38 -12.96 7.90 -0.55
N VAL A 39 -13.64 8.16 0.57
CA VAL A 39 -14.32 7.11 1.35
C VAL A 39 -15.35 6.36 0.50
N ASP A 40 -16.05 7.08 -0.39
CA ASP A 40 -16.99 6.50 -1.34
C ASP A 40 -16.30 5.54 -2.32
N ALA A 41 -15.08 5.85 -2.75
CA ALA A 41 -14.31 5.04 -3.68
C ALA A 41 -13.88 3.69 -3.08
N VAL A 42 -13.76 3.59 -1.75
CA VAL A 42 -13.41 2.34 -1.05
C VAL A 42 -14.62 1.64 -0.41
N SER A 43 -15.78 2.31 -0.30
CA SER A 43 -16.96 1.76 0.40
C SER A 43 -18.08 1.30 -0.54
N LYS A 44 -18.25 1.92 -1.72
CA LYS A 44 -19.32 1.56 -2.67
C LYS A 44 -18.86 0.48 -3.63
N LYS A 45 -19.61 -0.62 -3.75
CA LYS A 45 -19.26 -1.83 -4.54
C LYS A 45 -18.76 -1.51 -5.96
N ASP A 46 -19.49 -0.71 -6.72
CA ASP A 46 -19.10 -0.38 -8.10
C ASP A 46 -17.85 0.50 -8.16
N ARG A 47 -17.67 1.37 -7.16
CA ARG A 47 -16.53 2.29 -7.11
C ARG A 47 -15.26 1.60 -6.65
N VAL A 48 -15.35 0.70 -5.67
CA VAL A 48 -14.21 -0.05 -5.18
C VAL A 48 -13.68 -1.02 -6.23
N HIS A 49 -14.52 -1.54 -7.13
CA HIS A 49 -14.08 -2.41 -8.24
C HIS A 49 -13.57 -1.64 -9.47
N SER A 50 -13.66 -0.30 -9.48
CA SER A 50 -13.11 0.48 -10.58
C SER A 50 -11.60 0.26 -10.71
N LYS A 51 -11.10 0.26 -11.95
CA LYS A 51 -9.68 0.02 -12.23
C LYS A 51 -8.77 0.98 -11.46
N SER A 52 -9.17 2.25 -11.33
CA SER A 52 -8.42 3.28 -10.61
C SER A 52 -8.38 3.04 -9.10
N SER A 53 -9.51 2.69 -8.47
CA SER A 53 -9.55 2.39 -7.03
C SER A 53 -8.71 1.15 -6.73
N GLN A 54 -8.89 0.10 -7.53
CA GLN A 54 -8.14 -1.14 -7.36
C GLN A 54 -6.64 -0.99 -7.62
N LYS A 55 -6.22 -0.12 -8.54
CA LYS A 55 -4.79 0.19 -8.71
C LYS A 55 -4.22 0.75 -7.41
N ARG A 56 -4.82 1.81 -6.86
CA ARG A 56 -4.33 2.46 -5.64
C ARG A 56 -4.35 1.53 -4.41
N LEU A 57 -5.37 0.69 -4.29
CA LEU A 57 -5.44 -0.34 -3.23
C LEU A 57 -4.35 -1.40 -3.39
N ARG A 58 -4.11 -1.89 -4.62
CA ARG A 58 -3.03 -2.84 -4.90
C ARG A 58 -1.65 -2.23 -4.67
N ASP A 59 -1.45 -0.98 -5.08
CA ASP A 59 -0.20 -0.27 -4.88
C ASP A 59 0.19 -0.25 -3.38
N LEU A 60 -0.76 0.06 -2.49
CA LEU A 60 -0.56 -0.02 -1.03
C LEU A 60 -0.14 -1.43 -0.59
N VAL A 61 -0.90 -2.46 -0.97
CA VAL A 61 -0.63 -3.85 -0.57
C VAL A 61 0.73 -4.32 -1.09
N MET A 62 1.08 -3.96 -2.33
CA MET A 62 2.34 -4.31 -2.96
C MET A 62 3.52 -3.65 -2.25
N ILE A 63 3.42 -2.36 -1.93
CA ILE A 63 4.49 -1.63 -1.21
C ILE A 63 4.73 -2.27 0.16
N ILE A 64 3.67 -2.45 0.96
CA ILE A 64 3.78 -3.07 2.30
C ILE A 64 4.40 -4.47 2.18
N ASN A 65 3.91 -5.28 1.23
CA ASN A 65 4.43 -6.62 1.03
C ASN A 65 5.91 -6.61 0.64
N ARG A 66 6.34 -5.68 -0.22
CA ARG A 66 7.71 -5.60 -0.73
C ARG A 66 8.71 -5.21 0.36
N VAL A 67 8.32 -4.32 1.28
CA VAL A 67 9.20 -3.87 2.38
C VAL A 67 9.07 -4.71 3.66
N THR A 68 8.07 -5.58 3.75
CA THR A 68 7.89 -6.50 4.91
C THR A 68 9.17 -7.28 5.28
N PRO A 69 9.96 -7.84 4.34
CA PRO A 69 11.20 -8.53 4.68
C PRO A 69 12.25 -7.64 5.36
N TRP A 70 12.22 -6.32 5.12
CA TRP A 70 13.14 -5.36 5.74
C TRP A 70 12.65 -4.91 7.11
N CYS A 71 11.33 -4.74 7.25
CA CYS A 71 10.71 -4.26 8.47
C CYS A 71 10.43 -5.38 9.49
N GLY A 72 10.44 -6.64 9.06
CA GLY A 72 10.19 -7.83 9.89
C GLY A 72 8.74 -8.31 9.84
N THR A 73 7.76 -7.42 10.01
CA THR A 73 6.32 -7.77 9.99
C THR A 73 5.51 -6.84 9.08
N PRO A 74 4.34 -7.28 8.57
CA PRO A 74 3.43 -6.42 7.83
C PRO A 74 3.04 -5.15 8.58
N PHE A 75 2.86 -5.24 9.90
CA PHE A 75 2.50 -4.09 10.73
C PHE A 75 3.65 -3.07 10.85
N GLN A 76 4.89 -3.55 10.97
CA GLN A 76 6.08 -2.67 10.93
C GLN A 76 6.29 -2.07 9.54
N ALA A 77 6.03 -2.82 8.47
CA ALA A 77 6.04 -2.30 7.09
C ALA A 77 4.95 -1.24 6.85
N PHE A 78 3.79 -1.41 7.47
CA PHE A 78 2.72 -0.42 7.48
C PHE A 78 3.13 0.84 8.25
N ALA A 79 3.81 0.71 9.40
CA ALA A 79 4.38 1.85 10.10
C ALA A 79 5.40 2.58 9.21
N TRP A 80 6.33 1.83 8.59
CA TRP A 80 7.32 2.38 7.65
C TRP A 80 6.68 3.19 6.53
N TYR A 81 5.63 2.65 5.91
CA TYR A 81 4.89 3.31 4.82
C TYR A 81 4.37 4.70 5.21
N ARG A 82 4.00 4.88 6.49
CA ARG A 82 3.38 6.09 7.01
C ARG A 82 4.38 7.08 7.61
N SER A 83 5.49 6.60 8.17
CA SER A 83 6.42 7.42 8.95
C SER A 83 7.75 7.70 8.26
N GLU A 84 8.27 6.74 7.48
CA GLU A 84 9.62 6.86 6.95
C GLU A 84 9.63 7.67 5.65
N GLY A 85 10.43 8.75 5.66
CA GLY A 85 10.71 9.55 4.48
C GLY A 85 11.54 8.75 3.48
N ILE A 86 11.30 8.98 2.19
CA ILE A 86 12.05 8.36 1.11
C ILE A 86 13.13 9.35 0.60
N PRO A 87 14.43 9.05 0.84
CA PRO A 87 15.54 9.79 0.26
C PRO A 87 15.38 9.97 -1.25
N GLY A 88 15.62 11.20 -1.72
CA GLY A 88 15.44 11.58 -3.13
C GLY A 88 14.05 12.11 -3.48
N PHE A 89 13.09 12.07 -2.55
CA PHE A 89 11.76 12.66 -2.71
C PHE A 89 11.47 13.77 -1.68
N GLY A 90 12.52 14.49 -1.23
CA GLY A 90 12.38 15.54 -0.22
C GLY A 90 11.82 15.02 1.10
N ASP A 91 12.21 13.81 1.49
CA ASP A 91 11.77 13.11 2.70
C ASP A 91 10.26 12.89 2.81
N LEU A 92 9.55 12.94 1.69
CA LEU A 92 8.15 12.52 1.61
C LEU A 92 8.03 11.03 1.94
N THR A 93 7.02 10.68 2.72
CA THR A 93 6.71 9.28 3.04
C THR A 93 6.14 8.55 1.83
N ALA A 94 6.20 7.21 1.86
CA ALA A 94 5.52 6.39 0.86
C ALA A 94 4.02 6.72 0.78
N GLU A 95 3.36 6.93 1.93
CA GLU A 95 1.98 7.40 2.00
C GLU A 95 1.76 8.70 1.21
N ALA A 96 2.61 9.70 1.41
CA ALA A 96 2.49 10.98 0.72
C ALA A 96 2.64 10.83 -0.80
N LEU A 97 3.61 10.02 -1.25
CA LEU A 97 3.83 9.76 -2.67
C LEU A 97 2.68 8.98 -3.31
N VAL A 98 2.15 7.95 -2.65
CA VAL A 98 0.99 7.20 -3.15
C VAL A 98 -0.24 8.10 -3.28
N LYS A 99 -0.50 8.97 -2.31
CA LYS A 99 -1.60 9.95 -2.40
C LYS A 99 -1.47 10.82 -3.67
N GLN A 100 -0.25 11.24 -3.99
CA GLN A 100 0.06 12.03 -5.18
C GLN A 100 0.04 11.22 -6.50
N GLY A 101 -0.15 9.90 -6.45
CA GLY A 101 -0.16 9.03 -7.62
C GLY A 101 1.22 8.53 -8.05
N HIS A 102 2.23 8.69 -7.19
CA HIS A 102 3.62 8.31 -7.45
C HIS A 102 3.99 6.93 -6.86
N ALA A 103 3.03 6.01 -6.73
CA ALA A 103 3.29 4.69 -6.17
C ALA A 103 4.36 3.90 -6.95
N ASP A 104 4.39 4.04 -8.27
CA ASP A 104 5.38 3.36 -9.12
C ASP A 104 6.81 3.86 -8.82
N GLN A 105 6.96 5.13 -8.42
CA GLN A 105 8.25 5.69 -8.01
C GLN A 105 8.71 5.14 -6.66
N VAL A 106 7.77 4.94 -5.72
CA VAL A 106 8.04 4.28 -4.44
C VAL A 106 8.54 2.84 -4.69
N MET A 107 7.88 2.10 -5.58
CA MET A 107 8.29 0.74 -5.91
C MET A 107 9.68 0.71 -6.55
N GLN A 108 9.97 1.62 -7.49
CA GLN A 108 11.30 1.73 -8.09
C GLN A 108 12.39 2.05 -7.06
N TYR A 109 12.11 2.92 -6.09
CA TYR A 109 13.03 3.20 -5.00
C TYR A 109 13.32 1.93 -4.18
N ILE A 110 12.27 1.21 -3.80
CA ILE A 110 12.37 -0.05 -3.06
C ILE A 110 13.19 -1.08 -3.84
N ASP A 111 12.94 -1.23 -5.14
CA ASP A 111 13.67 -2.18 -5.98
C ASP A 111 15.16 -1.82 -6.12
N ARG A 112 15.50 -0.53 -6.26
CA ARG A 112 16.91 -0.09 -6.28
C ARG A 112 17.65 -0.42 -4.99
N ILE A 113 17.01 -0.25 -3.83
CA ILE A 113 17.60 -0.62 -2.55
C ILE A 113 17.76 -2.14 -2.44
N ALA A 114 16.77 -2.90 -2.89
CA ALA A 114 16.85 -4.35 -2.92
C ALA A 114 18.02 -4.83 -3.79
N GLU A 115 18.25 -4.20 -4.94
CA GLU A 115 19.36 -4.51 -5.86
C GLU A 115 20.72 -4.10 -5.27
N GLY A 116 20.80 -2.97 -4.57
CA GLY A 116 22.03 -2.49 -3.93
C GLY A 116 22.43 -3.22 -2.65
N GLY A 117 21.54 -4.03 -2.07
CA GLY A 117 21.76 -4.77 -0.81
C GLY A 117 22.36 -6.17 -0.98
N PHE A 118 22.61 -6.63 -2.20
CA PHE A 118 23.27 -7.92 -2.50
C PHE A 118 24.74 -7.78 -2.97
N ALA A 119 25.36 -6.62 -2.76
CA ALA A 119 26.79 -6.39 -3.07
C ALA A 119 27.68 -6.59 -1.84
#